data_AF-A0A2E6KVS2-F1
#
_entry.id   AF-A0A2E6KVS2-F1
#
_cell.length_a   1.000
_cell.length_b   1.000
_cell.length_c   1.000
_cell.angle_alpha   90.00
_cell.angle_beta   90.00
_cell.angle_gamma   90.00
#
_symmetry.space_group_name_H-M   'P 1'
#
loop_
_entity.id
_entity.type
_entity.pdbx_description
1 polymer ?
#
loop_
_entity_poly.entity_id
_entity_poly.type
_entity_poly.pdbx_seq_one_letter_code
_entity_poly.pdbx_strand_id
1 'polypeptide(L)'
;MWRGDSLVDDNELVDRIRRFQALSVSYIFSNEPPTNRKIPAHIKRKVLEAAGKRCPICSTIMISTPSKKTPLDRRESTPDHIVDLCIGGNNTDENFLILCHKCNWAKAHALNQHLKIPGMPQGTPGQDSWRRAFRSKPSNIAKLFEYIEWSFRINEPLIENQFPELHGILLKKEPVKPKEPKSTSRKRPEKPENTLWRRFTRFLGGLFGGKPEKPQMKPKKSRINLLTESSEFPKLDFTPGDFAAGLLRQKKREQPVTFTTLYDRLIKEDPSFNLKNLGIKPSAYLVSNCSDLLLIEFKDPHHWISKIHVAPPFTPEEFVKGLLRYKTREGQAGFNFLYGRLIKENPKFKLPHYGIKPSSYLQEECSSLLSIEKRMHKNGTTSTLWIEEDRKCSFCNELGHHIDDCERLAKRKASLEDESRKADREAEILLAGLGKVGEDKKKATQKEGISEFKLIIEEIIRDSEQKTADGRHIITISALGQRFSKRVQATGFGNKKEYFQQKGLDPSMSISKAIHAYFSEEEIEFVGERIWTGSHFKTNHTHVVLNRRG
;
A
#
# COMPACT_ATOMS: atom_id res chain seq x y z
N MET A 1 -37.53 -10.31 3.59
CA MET A 1 -37.39 -9.23 2.58
C MET A 1 -37.00 -7.97 3.34
N TRP A 2 -35.70 -7.71 3.49
CA TRP A 2 -35.18 -6.52 4.17
C TRP A 2 -34.48 -5.67 3.08
N ARG A 3 -35.19 -4.67 2.56
CA ARG A 3 -34.62 -3.52 1.86
C ARG A 3 -34.89 -2.33 2.76
N GLY A 4 -33.87 -1.80 3.41
CA GLY A 4 -34.06 -0.74 4.39
C GLY A 4 -32.85 -0.60 5.28
N ASP A 5 -31.71 -0.31 4.67
CA ASP A 5 -30.61 0.42 5.30
C ASP A 5 -29.84 1.07 4.15
N SER A 6 -30.03 2.40 4.04
CA SER A 6 -29.26 3.38 3.26
C SER A 6 -28.61 2.84 1.97
N LEU A 7 -29.28 3.01 0.82
CA LEU A 7 -28.56 3.13 -0.45
C LEU A 7 -27.61 4.31 -0.29
N VAL A 8 -26.36 4.03 0.08
CA VAL A 8 -25.26 4.97 -0.14
C VAL A 8 -25.38 5.33 -1.62
N ASP A 9 -25.48 6.62 -1.92
CA ASP A 9 -25.51 7.09 -3.31
C ASP A 9 -24.33 6.43 -4.03
N ASP A 10 -24.58 5.78 -5.17
CA ASP A 10 -23.52 5.09 -5.92
C ASP A 10 -22.35 6.05 -6.21
N ASN A 11 -22.64 7.35 -6.36
CA ASN A 11 -21.62 8.38 -6.49
C ASN A 11 -20.80 8.57 -5.21
N GLU A 12 -21.43 8.59 -4.04
CA GLU A 12 -20.74 8.69 -2.74
C GLU A 12 -19.84 7.46 -2.49
N LEU A 13 -20.30 6.26 -2.86
CA LEU A 13 -19.51 5.03 -2.77
C LEU A 13 -18.30 5.09 -3.71
N VAL A 14 -18.50 5.49 -4.96
CA VAL A 14 -17.42 5.65 -5.94
C VAL A 14 -16.40 6.69 -5.47
N ASP A 15 -16.85 7.81 -4.91
CA ASP A 15 -15.97 8.84 -4.38
C ASP A 15 -15.18 8.35 -3.15
N ARG A 16 -15.81 7.58 -2.26
CA ARG A 16 -15.10 6.91 -1.16
C ARG A 16 -14.03 5.96 -1.67
N ILE A 17 -14.35 5.11 -2.64
CA ILE A 17 -13.39 4.19 -3.25
C ILE A 17 -12.20 4.97 -3.83
N ARG A 18 -12.46 6.03 -4.61
CA ARG A 18 -11.41 6.88 -5.19
C ARG A 18 -10.51 7.54 -4.14
N ARG A 19 -11.10 8.08 -3.06
CA ARG A 19 -10.32 8.66 -1.95
C ARG A 19 -9.41 7.62 -1.31
N PHE A 20 -9.91 6.42 -1.02
CA PHE A 20 -9.09 5.37 -0.43
C PHE A 20 -8.04 4.81 -1.40
N GLN A 21 -8.33 4.73 -2.70
CA GLN A 21 -7.33 4.40 -3.72
C GLN A 21 -6.20 5.42 -3.75
N ALA A 22 -6.52 6.72 -3.72
CA ALA A 22 -5.52 7.79 -3.66
C ALA A 22 -4.70 7.74 -2.36
N LEU A 23 -5.34 7.54 -1.21
CA LEU A 23 -4.68 7.36 0.09
C LEU A 23 -3.71 6.17 0.07
N SER A 24 -4.16 5.03 -0.45
CA SER A 24 -3.34 3.81 -0.54
C SER A 24 -2.14 3.97 -1.47
N VAL A 25 -2.32 4.64 -2.61
CA VAL A 25 -1.19 4.98 -3.51
C VAL A 25 -0.22 5.91 -2.80
N SER A 26 -0.69 7.02 -2.22
CA SER A 26 0.16 7.94 -1.47
C SER A 26 0.99 7.22 -0.41
N TYR A 27 0.35 6.33 0.36
CA TYR A 27 1.00 5.51 1.37
C TYR A 27 2.03 4.51 0.81
N ILE A 28 1.74 3.83 -0.29
CA ILE A 28 2.68 2.87 -0.91
C ILE A 28 3.92 3.58 -1.47
N PHE A 29 3.76 4.81 -1.95
CA PHE A 29 4.86 5.61 -2.47
C PHE A 29 5.59 6.42 -1.38
N SER A 30 5.02 6.56 -0.19
CA SER A 30 5.67 7.19 0.96
C SER A 30 6.62 6.22 1.70
N ASN A 31 7.40 6.76 2.63
CA ASN A 31 8.19 5.99 3.59
C ASN A 31 7.54 5.98 4.98
N GLU A 32 6.26 6.37 5.08
CA GLU A 32 5.57 6.49 6.35
C GLU A 32 5.26 5.11 6.94
N PRO A 33 5.39 4.90 8.25
CA PRO A 33 4.94 3.66 8.87
C PRO A 33 3.41 3.52 8.75
N PRO A 34 2.86 2.29 8.75
CA PRO A 34 1.42 2.09 8.86
C PRO A 34 0.86 2.83 10.08
N THR A 35 -0.34 3.39 9.94
CA THR A 35 -1.06 3.98 11.07
C THR A 35 -1.14 2.98 12.22
N ASN A 36 -0.85 3.42 13.44
CA ASN A 36 -0.95 2.55 14.62
C ASN A 36 -2.37 1.97 14.74
N ARG A 37 -2.46 0.67 14.97
CA ARG A 37 -3.74 -0.03 15.14
C ARG A 37 -4.42 0.47 16.41
N LYS A 38 -5.44 1.33 16.23
CA LYS A 38 -6.26 1.85 17.33
C LYS A 38 -7.71 1.75 16.92
N ILE A 39 -8.46 0.89 17.62
CA ILE A 39 -9.91 0.81 17.44
C ILE A 39 -10.56 1.89 18.32
N PRO A 40 -11.26 2.88 17.73
CA PRO A 40 -11.94 3.93 18.49
C PRO A 40 -12.99 3.37 19.46
N ALA A 41 -13.29 4.12 20.53
CA ALA A 41 -14.20 3.66 21.58
C ALA A 41 -15.62 3.40 21.06
N HIS A 42 -16.12 4.24 20.16
CA HIS A 42 -17.44 4.07 19.56
C HIS A 42 -17.48 2.88 18.59
N ILE A 43 -16.40 2.55 17.88
CA ILE A 43 -16.31 1.31 17.10
C ILE A 43 -16.36 0.08 18.03
N LYS A 44 -15.70 0.13 19.20
CA LYS A 44 -15.83 -0.94 20.21
C LYS A 44 -17.28 -1.11 20.68
N ARG A 45 -18.06 -0.02 20.80
CA ARG A 45 -19.50 -0.11 21.10
C ARG A 45 -20.27 -0.77 19.95
N LYS A 46 -20.02 -0.39 18.70
CA LYS A 46 -20.62 -1.03 17.51
C LYS A 46 -20.36 -2.55 17.46
N VAL A 47 -19.19 -3.01 17.92
CA VAL A 47 -18.87 -4.44 18.04
C VAL A 47 -19.83 -5.14 19.03
N LEU A 48 -20.05 -4.55 20.20
CA LEU A 48 -20.98 -5.10 21.20
C LEU A 48 -22.42 -5.10 20.69
N GLU A 49 -22.84 -4.00 20.06
CA GLU A 49 -24.17 -3.83 19.45
C GLU A 49 -24.42 -4.75 18.25
N ALA A 50 -23.37 -5.30 17.66
CA ALA A 50 -23.47 -6.27 16.58
C ALA A 50 -23.82 -7.68 17.05
N ALA A 51 -23.73 -7.95 18.36
CA ALA A 51 -24.18 -9.22 18.92
C ALA A 51 -25.67 -9.44 18.63
N GLY A 52 -26.03 -10.64 18.15
CA GLY A 52 -27.38 -10.97 17.70
C GLY A 52 -27.72 -10.54 16.27
N LYS A 53 -26.90 -9.70 15.63
CA LYS A 53 -27.07 -9.30 14.22
C LYS A 53 -26.41 -10.32 13.29
N ARG A 54 -26.89 -10.40 12.04
CA ARG A 54 -26.28 -11.24 11.01
C ARG A 54 -25.01 -10.59 10.47
N CYS A 55 -23.97 -11.39 10.26
CA CYS A 55 -22.76 -10.98 9.54
C CYS A 55 -23.16 -10.54 8.12
N PRO A 56 -22.69 -9.36 7.65
CA PRO A 56 -23.07 -8.83 6.35
C PRO A 56 -22.57 -9.68 5.16
N ILE A 57 -21.59 -10.56 5.38
CA ILE A 57 -21.01 -11.42 4.33
C ILE A 57 -21.66 -12.81 4.33
N CYS A 58 -21.68 -13.50 5.48
CA CYS A 58 -22.05 -14.93 5.53
C CYS A 58 -23.35 -15.23 6.27
N SER A 59 -24.16 -14.21 6.60
CA SER A 59 -25.44 -14.32 7.32
C SER A 59 -25.40 -14.98 8.70
N THR A 60 -24.22 -15.37 9.19
CA THR A 60 -24.02 -15.98 10.51
C THR A 60 -24.39 -14.99 11.61
N ILE A 61 -25.20 -15.40 12.59
CA ILE A 61 -25.53 -14.57 13.75
C ILE A 61 -24.26 -14.36 14.58
N MET A 62 -23.86 -13.10 14.72
CA MET A 62 -22.66 -12.71 15.47
C MET A 62 -22.92 -12.76 16.96
N ILE A 63 -21.88 -13.09 17.72
CA ILE A 63 -21.90 -13.07 19.19
C ILE A 63 -20.86 -12.07 19.72
N SER A 64 -21.02 -11.63 20.96
CA SER A 64 -19.95 -10.94 21.68
C SER A 64 -19.80 -11.58 23.05
N THR A 65 -18.61 -12.15 23.31
CA THR A 65 -18.30 -12.78 24.58
C THR A 65 -17.50 -11.81 25.46
N PRO A 66 -17.87 -11.63 26.75
CA PRO A 66 -17.12 -10.76 27.67
C PRO A 66 -15.66 -11.22 27.85
N SER A 67 -15.45 -12.54 27.78
CA SER A 67 -14.17 -13.19 27.99
C SER A 67 -13.66 -13.78 26.68
N LYS A 68 -12.92 -12.99 25.89
CA LYS A 68 -12.34 -13.43 24.61
C LYS A 68 -11.34 -14.55 24.83
N LYS A 69 -11.73 -15.78 24.51
CA LYS A 69 -10.84 -16.95 24.48
C LYS A 69 -10.03 -16.94 23.18
N THR A 70 -8.80 -17.47 23.23
CA THR A 70 -7.97 -17.69 22.04
C THR A 70 -7.89 -19.20 21.79
N PRO A 71 -8.20 -19.69 20.57
CA PRO A 71 -8.70 -18.95 19.41
C PRO A 71 -10.12 -18.38 19.64
N LEU A 72 -10.44 -17.26 18.98
CA LEU A 72 -11.78 -16.66 19.04
C LEU A 72 -12.81 -17.59 18.40
N ASP A 73 -14.06 -17.57 18.89
CA ASP A 73 -15.19 -18.23 18.21
C ASP A 73 -15.34 -17.60 16.81
N ARG A 74 -15.58 -18.43 15.79
CA ARG A 74 -15.79 -18.00 14.40
C ARG A 74 -16.95 -17.01 14.24
N ARG A 75 -17.90 -17.00 15.17
CA ARG A 75 -19.07 -16.11 15.22
C ARG A 75 -18.81 -14.82 16.01
N GLU A 76 -17.67 -14.69 16.69
CA GLU A 76 -17.35 -13.51 17.47
C GLU A 76 -17.36 -12.26 16.58
N SER A 77 -18.06 -11.22 17.00
CA SER A 77 -18.08 -9.91 16.34
C SER A 77 -16.70 -9.26 16.47
N THR A 78 -16.16 -8.82 15.34
CA THR A 78 -14.83 -8.24 15.25
C THR A 78 -14.85 -6.99 14.38
N PRO A 79 -14.18 -5.91 14.79
CA PRO A 79 -13.99 -4.76 13.91
C PRO A 79 -12.93 -5.12 12.87
N ASP A 80 -13.21 -4.82 11.61
CA ASP A 80 -12.28 -4.90 10.51
C ASP A 80 -12.18 -3.55 9.81
N HIS A 81 -10.99 -3.25 9.28
CA HIS A 81 -10.81 -2.09 8.43
C HIS A 81 -11.29 -2.42 7.03
N ILE A 82 -12.06 -1.58 6.35
CA ILE A 82 -12.45 -1.83 4.95
C ILE A 82 -11.19 -1.90 4.09
N VAL A 83 -10.37 -0.85 4.17
CA VAL A 83 -9.00 -0.81 3.63
C VAL A 83 -8.02 -0.98 4.77
N ASP A 84 -7.22 -2.05 4.71
CA ASP A 84 -6.27 -2.41 5.76
C ASP A 84 -5.19 -1.34 5.98
N LEU A 85 -4.79 -1.14 7.25
CA LEU A 85 -3.75 -0.16 7.62
C LEU A 85 -2.40 -0.43 6.93
N CYS A 86 -2.11 -1.68 6.59
CA CYS A 86 -0.88 -2.09 5.92
C CYS A 86 -0.81 -1.70 4.43
N ILE A 87 -1.90 -1.16 3.88
CA ILE A 87 -1.99 -0.63 2.52
C ILE A 87 -2.48 0.83 2.51
N GLY A 88 -2.38 1.55 3.62
CA GLY A 88 -2.70 2.98 3.69
C GLY A 88 -4.08 3.32 4.24
N GLY A 89 -4.81 2.32 4.75
CA GLY A 89 -6.03 2.56 5.52
C GLY A 89 -5.79 3.43 6.77
N ASN A 90 -6.88 3.96 7.31
CA ASN A 90 -6.87 4.82 8.50
C ASN A 90 -7.87 4.31 9.57
N ASN A 91 -7.94 4.99 10.71
CA ASN A 91 -8.84 4.64 11.81
C ASN A 91 -10.13 5.51 11.83
N THR A 92 -10.57 6.03 10.67
CA THR A 92 -11.83 6.79 10.58
C THR A 92 -13.03 5.85 10.51
N ASP A 93 -14.21 6.35 10.88
CA ASP A 93 -15.45 5.57 10.94
C ASP A 93 -15.86 4.95 9.60
N GLU A 94 -15.63 5.68 8.51
CA GLU A 94 -15.91 5.25 7.15
C GLU A 94 -15.04 4.08 6.71
N ASN A 95 -13.94 3.78 7.42
CA ASN A 95 -13.05 2.67 7.13
C ASN A 95 -13.29 1.45 8.03
N PHE A 96 -14.42 1.36 8.74
CA PHE A 96 -14.71 0.21 9.60
C PHE A 96 -15.95 -0.58 9.16
N LEU A 97 -15.83 -1.91 9.27
CA LEU A 97 -16.90 -2.89 9.12
C LEU A 97 -16.92 -3.79 10.35
N ILE A 98 -18.11 -4.23 10.78
CA ILE A 98 -18.23 -5.25 11.83
C ILE A 98 -18.57 -6.59 11.18
N LEU A 99 -17.66 -7.56 11.34
CA LEU A 99 -17.75 -8.89 10.75
C LEU A 99 -17.71 -9.98 11.82
N CYS A 100 -18.25 -11.16 11.49
CA CYS A 100 -17.89 -12.36 12.26
C CYS A 100 -16.41 -12.68 12.06
N HIS A 101 -15.77 -13.25 13.09
CA HIS A 101 -14.34 -13.53 13.08
C HIS A 101 -13.90 -14.38 11.88
N LYS A 102 -14.73 -15.34 11.44
CA LYS A 102 -14.47 -16.14 10.24
C LYS A 102 -14.33 -15.27 8.98
N CYS A 103 -15.25 -14.34 8.76
CA CYS A 103 -15.21 -13.49 7.56
C CYS A 103 -14.08 -12.47 7.63
N ASN A 104 -13.79 -11.92 8.82
CA ASN A 104 -12.65 -11.04 9.03
C ASN A 104 -11.33 -11.77 8.68
N TRP A 105 -11.14 -12.99 9.20
CA TRP A 105 -9.98 -13.81 8.85
C TRP A 105 -9.89 -14.10 7.35
N ALA A 106 -11.02 -14.45 6.72
CA ALA A 106 -11.06 -14.74 5.29
C ALA A 106 -10.73 -13.51 4.43
N LYS A 107 -11.21 -12.31 4.81
CA LYS A 107 -10.84 -11.04 4.14
C LYS A 107 -9.35 -10.74 4.27
N ALA A 108 -8.77 -10.90 5.46
CA ALA A 108 -7.33 -10.76 5.66
C ALA A 108 -6.54 -11.79 4.84
N HIS A 109 -7.05 -13.01 4.66
CA HIS A 109 -6.45 -14.00 3.78
C HIS A 109 -6.52 -13.59 2.30
N ALA A 110 -7.66 -13.05 1.85
CA ALA A 110 -7.83 -12.53 0.49
C ALA A 110 -6.83 -11.40 0.18
N LEU A 111 -6.67 -10.43 1.09
CA LEU A 111 -5.64 -9.38 0.98
C LEU A 111 -4.24 -9.97 0.75
N ASN A 112 -3.85 -10.91 1.61
CA ASN A 112 -2.52 -11.49 1.60
C ASN A 112 -2.24 -12.34 0.35
N GLN A 113 -3.26 -12.93 -0.25
CA GLN A 113 -3.13 -13.72 -1.48
C GLN A 113 -3.12 -12.81 -2.71
N HIS A 114 -4.07 -11.88 -2.81
CA HIS A 114 -4.27 -11.02 -3.98
C HIS A 114 -3.10 -10.05 -4.19
N LEU A 115 -2.63 -9.45 -3.10
CA LEU A 115 -1.55 -8.47 -3.13
C LEU A 115 -0.16 -9.10 -2.90
N LYS A 116 -0.07 -10.43 -2.93
CA LYS A 116 1.21 -11.13 -2.82
C LYS A 116 2.08 -10.86 -4.04
N ILE A 117 3.37 -10.65 -3.83
CA ILE A 117 4.35 -10.63 -4.91
C ILE A 117 5.05 -12.02 -4.96
N PRO A 118 4.91 -12.78 -6.07
CA PRO A 118 5.56 -14.07 -6.23
C PRO A 118 7.08 -13.98 -6.12
N GLY A 119 7.70 -15.00 -5.51
CA GLY A 119 9.16 -15.10 -5.39
C GLY A 119 9.78 -14.24 -4.28
N MET A 120 8.99 -13.50 -3.49
CA MET A 120 9.51 -12.78 -2.31
C MET A 120 9.24 -13.53 -0.99
N PRO A 121 10.29 -13.83 -0.19
CA PRO A 121 10.17 -14.47 1.14
C PRO A 121 9.29 -13.69 2.12
N GLN A 122 9.14 -12.38 1.86
CA GLN A 122 8.37 -11.41 2.63
C GLN A 122 7.36 -10.66 1.75
N GLY A 123 6.75 -11.37 0.79
CA GLY A 123 5.80 -10.81 -0.16
C GLY A 123 4.43 -10.44 0.41
N THR A 124 4.26 -10.34 1.73
CA THR A 124 2.99 -9.96 2.38
C THR A 124 2.85 -8.45 2.52
N PRO A 125 1.65 -7.89 2.30
CA PRO A 125 1.37 -6.47 2.49
C PRO A 125 1.82 -5.90 3.84
N GLY A 126 2.34 -4.67 3.84
CA GLY A 126 2.70 -3.92 5.04
C GLY A 126 4.18 -3.86 5.40
N GLN A 127 5.04 -4.63 4.73
CA GLN A 127 6.50 -4.55 4.95
C GLN A 127 7.18 -3.57 3.98
N ASP A 128 8.27 -2.93 4.39
CA ASP A 128 9.01 -1.96 3.57
C ASP A 128 9.65 -2.59 2.33
N SER A 129 10.07 -3.85 2.43
CA SER A 129 10.53 -4.66 1.30
C SER A 129 9.39 -4.89 0.30
N TRP A 130 8.21 -5.27 0.80
CA TRP A 130 7.01 -5.43 -0.01
C TRP A 130 6.63 -4.12 -0.72
N ARG A 131 6.54 -2.99 0.00
CA ARG A 131 6.15 -1.69 -0.59
C ARG A 131 7.06 -1.26 -1.74
N ARG A 132 8.38 -1.39 -1.56
CA ARG A 132 9.37 -1.06 -2.60
C ARG A 132 9.23 -1.94 -3.84
N ALA A 133 9.01 -3.24 -3.65
CA ALA A 133 8.80 -4.16 -4.75
C ALA A 133 7.39 -4.02 -5.38
N PHE A 134 6.39 -3.61 -4.60
CA PHE A 134 5.02 -3.46 -5.07
C PHE A 134 4.91 -2.30 -6.04
N ARG A 135 5.48 -1.14 -5.70
CA ARG A 135 5.46 0.05 -6.56
C ARG A 135 6.32 -0.02 -7.83
N SER A 136 7.15 -1.06 -7.99
CA SER A 136 8.02 -1.19 -9.17
C SER A 136 7.28 -1.70 -10.42
N LYS A 137 6.05 -2.20 -10.28
CA LYS A 137 5.23 -2.69 -11.40
C LYS A 137 3.86 -2.00 -11.40
N PRO A 138 3.46 -1.33 -12.49
CA PRO A 138 2.14 -0.71 -12.60
C PRO A 138 0.98 -1.68 -12.40
N SER A 139 1.13 -2.94 -12.84
CA SER A 139 0.12 -4.00 -12.65
C SER A 139 -0.24 -4.27 -11.19
N ASN A 140 0.65 -3.97 -10.25
CA ASN A 140 0.37 -4.12 -8.82
C ASN A 140 -0.57 -3.02 -8.31
N ILE A 141 -0.49 -1.81 -8.87
CA ILE A 141 -1.40 -0.71 -8.52
C ILE A 141 -2.82 -1.03 -8.99
N ALA A 142 -2.97 -1.65 -10.17
CA ALA A 142 -4.28 -2.16 -10.62
C ALA A 142 -4.87 -3.19 -9.63
N LYS A 143 -4.07 -4.17 -9.20
CA LYS A 143 -4.50 -5.16 -8.17
C LYS A 143 -4.90 -4.52 -6.85
N LEU A 144 -4.21 -3.47 -6.44
CA LEU A 144 -4.56 -2.69 -5.25
C LEU A 144 -5.93 -2.03 -5.42
N PHE A 145 -6.19 -1.40 -6.57
CA PHE A 145 -7.46 -0.76 -6.86
C PHE A 145 -8.62 -1.75 -6.87
N GLU A 146 -8.43 -2.92 -7.50
CA GLU A 146 -9.40 -4.03 -7.48
C GLU A 146 -9.70 -4.47 -6.03
N TYR A 147 -8.66 -4.65 -5.21
CA TYR A 147 -8.85 -5.05 -3.80
C TYR A 147 -9.62 -4.01 -3.00
N ILE A 148 -9.31 -2.72 -3.17
CA ILE A 148 -9.99 -1.63 -2.46
C ILE A 148 -11.46 -1.60 -2.87
N GLU A 149 -11.75 -1.63 -4.17
CA GLU A 149 -13.12 -1.64 -4.67
C GLU A 149 -13.90 -2.86 -4.16
N TRP A 150 -13.33 -4.06 -4.27
CA TRP A 150 -13.92 -5.28 -3.73
C TRP A 150 -14.21 -5.16 -2.23
N SER A 151 -13.30 -4.57 -1.45
CA SER A 151 -13.46 -4.44 0.00
C SER A 151 -14.63 -3.53 0.38
N PHE A 152 -14.86 -2.44 -0.37
CA PHE A 152 -16.00 -1.55 -0.19
C PHE A 152 -17.33 -2.21 -0.56
N ARG A 153 -17.30 -3.08 -1.58
CA ARG A 153 -18.48 -3.76 -2.12
C ARG A 153 -18.66 -5.20 -1.60
N ILE A 154 -17.92 -5.60 -0.56
CA ILE A 154 -17.81 -7.02 -0.12
C ILE A 154 -19.14 -7.64 0.32
N ASN A 155 -20.14 -6.82 0.65
CA ASN A 155 -21.49 -7.21 1.04
C ASN A 155 -22.50 -7.17 -0.14
N GLU A 156 -22.09 -6.77 -1.34
CA GLU A 156 -22.97 -6.72 -2.50
C GLU A 156 -23.24 -8.13 -3.07
N PRO A 157 -24.49 -8.46 -3.46
CA PRO A 157 -24.83 -9.80 -3.94
C PRO A 157 -24.12 -10.22 -5.24
N LEU A 158 -23.75 -9.26 -6.09
CA LEU A 158 -23.14 -9.50 -7.40
C LEU A 158 -21.61 -9.43 -7.39
N ILE A 159 -21.01 -9.26 -6.20
CA ILE A 159 -19.56 -9.03 -6.09
C ILE A 159 -18.74 -10.25 -6.54
N GLU A 160 -19.32 -11.45 -6.46
CA GLU A 160 -18.71 -12.69 -6.98
C GLU A 160 -18.45 -12.61 -8.48
N ASN A 161 -19.34 -11.99 -9.25
CA ASN A 161 -19.20 -11.86 -10.70
C ASN A 161 -18.16 -10.79 -11.08
N GLN A 162 -18.03 -9.74 -10.26
CA GLN A 162 -17.10 -8.64 -10.51
C GLN A 162 -15.67 -8.98 -10.07
N PHE A 163 -15.52 -9.72 -8.97
CA PHE A 163 -14.21 -10.10 -8.41
C PHE A 163 -14.16 -11.59 -8.04
N PRO A 164 -14.25 -12.50 -9.03
CA PRO A 164 -14.36 -13.94 -8.78
C PRO A 164 -13.16 -14.53 -8.04
N GLU A 165 -11.95 -14.01 -8.27
CA GLU A 165 -10.74 -14.48 -7.59
C GLU A 165 -10.78 -14.15 -6.08
N LEU A 166 -11.08 -12.90 -5.74
CA LEU A 166 -11.16 -12.42 -4.35
C LEU A 166 -12.31 -13.09 -3.60
N HIS A 167 -13.47 -13.21 -4.25
CA HIS A 167 -14.63 -13.89 -3.66
C HIS A 167 -14.38 -15.40 -3.50
N GLY A 168 -13.72 -16.03 -4.48
CA GLY A 168 -13.30 -17.42 -4.39
C GLY A 168 -12.35 -17.68 -3.21
N ILE A 169 -11.43 -16.76 -2.92
CA ILE A 169 -10.55 -16.85 -1.74
C ILE A 169 -11.34 -16.67 -0.43
N LEU A 170 -12.29 -15.74 -0.40
CA LEU A 170 -13.17 -15.48 0.75
C LEU A 170 -13.98 -16.74 1.13
N LEU A 171 -14.42 -17.52 0.14
CA LEU A 171 -15.22 -18.72 0.33
C LEU A 171 -14.39 -19.99 0.62
N LYS A 172 -13.06 -19.96 0.44
CA LYS A 172 -12.21 -21.14 0.73
C LYS A 172 -12.34 -21.55 2.20
N LYS A 173 -12.62 -22.83 2.43
CA LYS A 173 -12.61 -23.41 3.76
C LYS A 173 -11.18 -23.33 4.32
N GLU A 174 -11.03 -22.86 5.55
CA GLU A 174 -9.76 -22.92 6.28
C GLU A 174 -9.15 -24.32 6.15
N PRO A 175 -7.87 -24.45 5.76
CA PRO A 175 -7.21 -25.75 5.79
C PRO A 175 -7.22 -26.26 7.23
N VAL A 176 -7.96 -27.35 7.46
CA VAL A 176 -7.94 -28.07 8.74
C VAL A 176 -6.53 -28.61 8.90
N LYS A 177 -5.73 -28.00 9.79
CA LYS A 177 -4.47 -28.62 10.21
C LYS A 177 -4.79 -30.03 10.72
N PRO A 178 -4.13 -31.09 10.23
CA PRO A 178 -4.29 -32.43 10.78
C PRO A 178 -3.98 -32.36 12.28
N LYS A 179 -4.96 -32.72 13.12
CA LYS A 179 -4.67 -32.97 14.52
C LYS A 179 -3.91 -34.28 14.58
N GLU A 180 -2.63 -34.23 14.87
CA GLU A 180 -1.90 -35.43 15.30
C GLU A 180 -2.67 -36.08 16.46
N PRO A 181 -2.87 -37.41 16.43
CA PRO A 181 -3.60 -38.10 17.48
C PRO A 181 -2.79 -38.04 18.77
N LYS A 182 -3.35 -37.39 19.79
CA LYS A 182 -2.82 -37.45 21.15
C LYS A 182 -3.02 -38.88 21.66
N SER A 183 -1.92 -39.62 21.73
CA SER A 183 -1.87 -40.93 22.38
C SER A 183 -2.26 -40.79 23.85
N THR A 184 -3.17 -41.66 24.26
CA THR A 184 -3.74 -41.82 25.59
C THR A 184 -2.74 -42.35 26.63
N SER A 185 -3.09 -42.13 27.91
CA SER A 185 -2.45 -42.56 29.16
C SER A 185 -1.40 -41.57 29.70
N ARG A 186 -1.39 -41.12 30.96
CA ARG A 186 -1.78 -41.80 32.22
C ARG A 186 -2.22 -40.77 33.29
N LYS A 187 -3.24 -41.22 34.03
CA LYS A 187 -3.85 -40.81 35.32
C LYS A 187 -3.29 -39.58 36.09
N ARG A 188 -4.25 -38.70 36.40
CA ARG A 188 -4.34 -37.68 37.45
C ARG A 188 -3.88 -38.19 38.83
N PRO A 189 -3.38 -37.30 39.70
CA PRO A 189 -4.02 -37.13 41.00
C PRO A 189 -4.52 -35.68 41.20
N GLU A 190 -5.57 -35.56 41.99
CA GLU A 190 -6.34 -34.36 42.25
C GLU A 190 -5.62 -33.39 43.18
N LYS A 191 -5.68 -32.08 42.83
CA LYS A 191 -5.88 -30.85 43.64
C LYS A 191 -5.29 -30.77 45.08
N PRO A 192 -4.77 -29.59 45.50
CA PRO A 192 -5.66 -28.46 45.77
C PRO A 192 -5.18 -27.07 45.32
N GLU A 193 -6.15 -26.18 45.38
CA GLU A 193 -6.16 -24.76 45.05
C GLU A 193 -5.09 -23.95 45.79
N ASN A 194 -4.41 -23.06 45.07
CA ASN A 194 -3.57 -22.02 45.67
C ASN A 194 -3.78 -20.68 44.95
N THR A 195 -5.00 -20.15 45.11
CA THR A 195 -5.39 -18.76 44.80
C THR A 195 -5.03 -17.83 45.96
N LEU A 196 -3.76 -17.75 46.38
CA LEU A 196 -3.32 -16.75 47.37
C LEU A 196 -1.93 -16.13 47.09
N TRP A 197 -1.07 -16.80 46.32
CA TRP A 197 0.31 -16.32 46.06
C TRP A 197 0.46 -15.24 44.96
N ARG A 198 -0.56 -15.02 44.12
CA ARG A 198 -0.55 -13.93 43.10
C ARG A 198 -1.06 -12.58 43.61
N ARG A 199 -1.53 -12.48 44.86
CA ARG A 199 -1.87 -11.21 45.52
C ARG A 199 -0.77 -10.67 46.44
N PHE A 200 0.23 -11.49 46.81
CA PHE A 200 1.32 -11.08 47.70
C PHE A 200 2.51 -10.43 46.96
N THR A 201 2.73 -10.75 45.67
CA THR A 201 3.90 -10.27 44.91
C THR A 201 3.75 -8.88 44.27
N ARG A 202 2.65 -8.15 44.53
CA ARG A 202 2.52 -6.72 44.18
C ARG A 202 2.65 -5.76 45.36
N PHE A 203 2.89 -6.25 46.57
CA PHE A 203 2.96 -5.43 47.79
C PHE A 203 4.37 -5.25 48.36
N LEU A 204 5.40 -5.97 47.85
CA LEU A 204 6.76 -5.97 48.41
C LEU A 204 7.86 -5.42 47.48
N GLY A 205 7.52 -4.80 46.35
CA GLY A 205 8.49 -4.23 45.41
C GLY A 205 8.69 -2.70 45.52
N GLY A 206 8.05 -2.06 46.49
CA GLY A 206 8.13 -0.61 46.71
C GLY A 206 8.48 -0.30 48.15
N LEU A 207 9.74 -0.50 48.55
CA LEU A 207 10.33 0.01 49.78
C LEU A 207 11.87 -0.06 49.62
N PHE A 208 12.55 1.03 49.97
CA PHE A 208 14.00 1.31 49.96
C PHE A 208 14.54 2.16 48.80
N GLY A 209 14.61 3.48 49.07
CA GLY A 209 15.32 4.48 48.26
C GLY A 209 14.90 5.93 48.53
N GLY A 210 14.61 6.34 49.78
CA GLY A 210 14.57 7.76 50.18
C GLY A 210 15.89 8.10 50.89
N LYS A 211 16.54 9.26 50.68
CA LYS A 211 16.23 10.60 51.23
C LYS A 211 17.46 11.53 50.99
N PRO A 212 17.51 12.84 51.36
CA PRO A 212 16.43 13.83 51.58
C PRO A 212 16.69 15.28 51.04
N GLU A 213 15.57 16.02 50.89
CA GLU A 213 15.26 17.43 51.23
C GLU A 213 16.21 18.63 50.99
N LYS A 214 15.65 19.71 50.38
CA LYS A 214 15.05 20.84 51.14
C LYS A 214 14.13 21.75 50.27
N PRO A 215 13.24 22.54 50.90
CA PRO A 215 12.02 23.10 50.29
C PRO A 215 12.10 24.61 50.01
N GLN A 216 11.25 25.14 49.10
CA GLN A 216 10.53 26.40 49.34
C GLN A 216 9.44 26.71 48.27
N MET A 217 8.23 26.94 48.80
CA MET A 217 7.19 27.91 48.44
C MET A 217 6.56 27.96 47.03
N LYS A 218 5.25 27.69 47.02
CA LYS A 218 4.26 28.12 46.01
C LYS A 218 4.02 29.63 46.07
N PRO A 219 3.41 30.20 45.01
CA PRO A 219 2.09 30.76 45.25
C PRO A 219 1.00 30.25 44.27
N LYS A 220 -0.23 30.36 44.77
CA LYS A 220 -1.52 30.01 44.17
C LYS A 220 -1.93 30.97 43.05
N LYS A 221 -2.88 30.47 42.23
CA LYS A 221 -3.91 31.11 41.36
C LYS A 221 -3.65 30.74 39.89
N SER A 222 -4.61 30.27 39.10
CA SER A 222 -6.07 30.27 39.22
C SER A 222 -6.67 29.17 38.35
N ARG A 223 -7.79 28.60 38.83
CA ARG A 223 -8.76 27.85 38.03
C ARG A 223 -9.13 28.66 36.77
N ILE A 224 -9.01 28.04 35.60
CA ILE A 224 -9.83 28.40 34.46
C ILE A 224 -10.84 27.27 34.29
N ASN A 225 -12.09 27.69 34.23
CA ASN A 225 -13.27 26.85 34.29
C ASN A 225 -13.35 25.89 33.09
N LEU A 226 -13.84 24.69 33.42
CA LEU A 226 -14.62 23.84 32.55
C LEU A 226 -15.62 24.70 31.77
N LEU A 227 -15.44 24.81 30.46
CA LEU A 227 -16.47 25.26 29.54
C LEU A 227 -16.84 24.07 28.66
N THR A 228 -18.04 23.58 28.92
CA THR A 228 -18.96 22.87 28.06
C THR A 228 -18.65 23.01 26.57
N GLU A 229 -18.22 21.91 25.92
CA GLU A 229 -18.08 21.84 24.46
C GLU A 229 -19.46 21.71 23.80
N SER A 230 -20.08 22.84 23.52
CA SER A 230 -20.97 23.02 22.38
C SER A 230 -20.18 23.74 21.28
N SER A 231 -19.41 23.00 20.48
CA SER A 231 -18.61 23.60 19.41
C SER A 231 -19.45 23.78 18.15
N GLU A 232 -20.21 24.87 18.07
CA GLU A 232 -20.57 25.42 16.77
C GLU A 232 -19.27 25.91 16.12
N PHE A 233 -18.85 25.27 15.04
CA PHE A 233 -17.72 25.74 14.24
C PHE A 233 -18.01 27.18 13.78
N PRO A 234 -17.01 28.09 13.80
CA PRO A 234 -17.18 29.42 13.23
C PRO A 234 -17.69 29.29 11.80
N LYS A 235 -18.84 29.90 11.50
CA LYS A 235 -19.43 29.87 10.17
C LYS A 235 -18.49 30.62 9.22
N LEU A 236 -17.83 29.89 8.33
CA LEU A 236 -17.00 30.46 7.28
C LEU A 236 -17.89 31.07 6.20
N ASP A 237 -17.46 32.21 5.66
CA ASP A 237 -18.08 32.90 4.52
C ASP A 237 -17.60 32.38 3.16
N PHE A 238 -16.70 31.39 3.16
CA PHE A 238 -16.17 30.72 1.96
C PHE A 238 -16.19 29.20 2.09
N THR A 239 -16.25 28.51 0.95
CA THR A 239 -16.14 27.04 0.89
C THR A 239 -14.68 26.59 0.80
N PRO A 240 -14.36 25.31 1.08
CA PRO A 240 -13.02 24.77 0.83
C PRO A 240 -12.58 24.91 -0.64
N GLY A 241 -13.53 24.85 -1.58
CA GLY A 241 -13.31 25.11 -3.00
C GLY A 241 -12.84 26.53 -3.27
N ASP A 242 -13.50 27.52 -2.68
CA ASP A 242 -13.13 28.94 -2.80
C ASP A 242 -11.73 29.20 -2.24
N PHE A 243 -11.44 28.59 -1.08
CA PHE A 243 -10.12 28.68 -0.43
C PHE A 243 -9.02 28.05 -1.29
N ALA A 244 -9.24 26.84 -1.81
CA ALA A 244 -8.30 26.14 -2.67
C ALA A 244 -8.04 26.90 -3.99
N ALA A 245 -9.11 27.38 -4.63
CA ALA A 245 -9.01 28.22 -5.82
C ALA A 245 -8.25 29.52 -5.52
N GLY A 246 -8.52 30.15 -4.37
CA GLY A 246 -7.82 31.33 -3.88
C GLY A 246 -6.32 31.13 -3.77
N LEU A 247 -5.87 30.07 -3.11
CA LEU A 247 -4.44 29.74 -2.97
C LEU A 247 -3.74 29.56 -4.31
N LEU A 248 -4.43 28.97 -5.29
CA LEU A 248 -3.85 28.69 -6.59
C LEU A 248 -3.82 29.90 -7.52
N ARG A 249 -4.75 30.84 -7.38
CA ARG A 249 -4.64 32.15 -8.05
C ARG A 249 -3.35 32.88 -7.66
N GLN A 250 -2.84 32.64 -6.45
CA GLN A 250 -1.57 33.21 -5.98
C GLN A 250 -0.31 32.53 -6.56
N LYS A 251 -0.49 31.42 -7.28
CA LYS A 251 0.60 30.65 -7.89
C LYS A 251 0.98 31.26 -9.24
N LYS A 252 2.07 32.03 -9.26
CA LYS A 252 2.58 32.72 -10.45
C LYS A 252 3.47 31.86 -11.37
N ARG A 253 3.82 30.64 -10.97
CA ARG A 253 4.77 29.74 -11.67
C ARG A 253 4.30 28.30 -11.55
N GLU A 254 4.65 27.44 -12.50
CA GLU A 254 4.23 26.02 -12.50
C GLU A 254 4.82 25.20 -11.35
N GLN A 255 6.02 25.57 -10.88
CA GLN A 255 6.71 24.88 -9.79
C GLN A 255 5.89 24.86 -8.49
N PRO A 256 6.02 23.82 -7.65
CA PRO A 256 5.41 23.80 -6.31
C PRO A 256 5.82 25.04 -5.50
N VAL A 257 4.87 25.61 -4.76
CA VAL A 257 5.12 26.74 -3.85
C VAL A 257 4.67 26.36 -2.45
N THR A 258 5.37 26.85 -1.44
CA THR A 258 5.00 26.60 -0.03
C THR A 258 3.63 27.22 0.27
N PHE A 259 2.82 26.48 1.03
CA PHE A 259 1.51 26.91 1.48
C PHE A 259 1.58 28.25 2.22
N THR A 260 2.54 28.43 3.12
CA THR A 260 2.70 29.69 3.88
C THR A 260 2.80 30.89 2.93
N THR A 261 3.61 30.80 1.88
CA THR A 261 3.76 31.90 0.91
C THR A 261 2.48 32.15 0.10
N LEU A 262 1.76 31.11 -0.31
CA LEU A 262 0.49 31.27 -1.03
C LEU A 262 -0.60 31.83 -0.12
N TYR A 263 -0.65 31.37 1.13
CA TYR A 263 -1.60 31.81 2.13
C TYR A 263 -1.40 33.26 2.53
N ASP A 264 -0.15 33.68 2.77
CA ASP A 264 0.17 35.08 3.08
C ASP A 264 -0.23 36.04 1.95
N ARG A 265 -0.11 35.60 0.69
CA ARG A 265 -0.59 36.37 -0.46
C ARG A 265 -2.12 36.40 -0.53
N LEU A 266 -2.76 35.25 -0.31
CA LEU A 266 -4.21 35.13 -0.34
C LEU A 266 -4.86 36.05 0.68
N ILE A 267 -4.42 36.03 1.94
CA ILE A 267 -5.00 36.88 3.00
C ILE A 267 -4.67 38.37 2.82
N LYS A 268 -3.61 38.70 2.07
CA LYS A 268 -3.27 40.08 1.72
C LYS A 268 -4.18 40.60 0.61
N GLU A 269 -4.54 39.75 -0.35
CA GLU A 269 -5.49 40.08 -1.41
C GLU A 269 -6.92 40.12 -0.91
N ASP A 270 -7.31 39.12 -0.11
CA ASP A 270 -8.66 38.95 0.41
C ASP A 270 -8.61 38.50 1.89
N PRO A 271 -8.77 39.44 2.83
CA PRO A 271 -8.72 39.16 4.27
C PRO A 271 -9.82 38.22 4.79
N SER A 272 -10.89 37.96 4.02
CA SER A 272 -11.95 37.01 4.41
C SER A 272 -11.38 35.61 4.66
N PHE A 273 -10.36 35.20 3.88
CA PHE A 273 -9.67 33.91 4.04
C PHE A 273 -8.73 33.83 5.25
N ASN A 274 -8.69 34.85 6.12
CA ASN A 274 -7.82 34.87 7.29
C ASN A 274 -8.34 33.97 8.43
N LEU A 275 -8.18 32.67 8.26
CA LEU A 275 -8.43 31.61 9.25
C LEU A 275 -7.82 31.89 10.63
N LYS A 276 -6.69 32.61 10.73
CA LYS A 276 -6.10 32.96 12.04
C LYS A 276 -7.01 33.87 12.85
N ASN A 277 -7.71 34.81 12.20
CA ASN A 277 -8.68 35.69 12.85
C ASN A 277 -9.88 34.91 13.41
N LEU A 278 -10.13 33.72 12.89
CA LEU A 278 -11.21 32.82 13.29
C LEU A 278 -10.73 31.75 14.29
N GLY A 279 -9.48 31.84 14.76
CA GLY A 279 -8.89 30.83 15.66
C GLY A 279 -8.59 29.49 15.00
N ILE A 280 -8.65 29.41 13.67
CA ILE A 280 -8.41 28.18 12.91
C ILE A 280 -6.95 28.14 12.45
N LYS A 281 -6.25 27.03 12.74
CA LYS A 281 -4.88 26.83 12.27
C LYS A 281 -4.88 26.62 10.74
N PRO A 282 -4.27 27.51 9.92
CA PRO A 282 -4.40 27.43 8.47
C PRO A 282 -3.91 26.13 7.85
N SER A 283 -2.81 25.57 8.36
CA SER A 283 -2.28 24.29 7.87
C SER A 283 -3.22 23.12 8.20
N ALA A 284 -3.91 23.16 9.35
CA ALA A 284 -4.87 22.14 9.70
C ALA A 284 -6.10 22.23 8.79
N TYR A 285 -6.59 23.44 8.52
CA TYR A 285 -7.71 23.65 7.60
C TYR A 285 -7.39 23.16 6.18
N LEU A 286 -6.19 23.47 5.68
CA LEU A 286 -5.70 23.01 4.38
C LEU A 286 -5.76 21.48 4.27
N VAL A 287 -5.18 20.77 5.24
CA VAL A 287 -5.09 19.30 5.21
C VAL A 287 -6.47 18.65 5.41
N SER A 288 -7.28 19.19 6.32
CA SER A 288 -8.57 18.57 6.67
C SER A 288 -9.69 18.87 5.68
N ASN A 289 -9.63 19.98 4.94
CA ASN A 289 -10.76 20.43 4.11
C ASN A 289 -10.40 20.57 2.62
N CYS A 290 -9.12 20.68 2.26
CA CYS A 290 -8.69 20.96 0.89
C CYS A 290 -7.84 19.84 0.28
N SER A 291 -7.60 18.75 0.99
CA SER A 291 -6.76 17.63 0.53
C SER A 291 -7.35 16.90 -0.68
N ASP A 292 -8.68 16.87 -0.82
CA ASP A 292 -9.34 16.32 -2.01
C ASP A 292 -9.30 17.29 -3.21
N LEU A 293 -8.99 18.56 -2.97
CA LEU A 293 -9.00 19.62 -3.98
C LEU A 293 -7.59 19.98 -4.47
N LEU A 294 -6.58 19.73 -3.64
CA LEU A 294 -5.19 20.13 -3.84
C LEU A 294 -4.24 18.95 -3.64
N LEU A 295 -3.30 18.78 -4.56
CA LEU A 295 -2.13 17.95 -4.33
C LEU A 295 -1.18 18.66 -3.36
N ILE A 296 -1.15 18.17 -2.12
CA ILE A 296 -0.33 18.70 -1.03
C ILE A 296 0.85 17.76 -0.78
N GLU A 297 2.06 18.22 -1.07
CA GLU A 297 3.30 17.51 -0.75
C GLU A 297 3.79 17.96 0.63
N PHE A 298 3.97 17.01 1.56
CA PHE A 298 4.59 17.30 2.85
C PHE A 298 6.12 17.16 2.75
N LYS A 299 6.85 18.26 2.95
CA LYS A 299 8.31 18.28 3.06
C LYS A 299 8.66 19.03 4.33
N ASP A 300 8.79 18.28 5.43
CA ASP A 300 9.00 18.80 6.79
C ASP A 300 9.99 19.98 6.81
N PRO A 301 9.60 21.18 7.29
CA PRO A 301 8.38 21.53 8.04
C PRO A 301 7.25 22.17 7.21
N HIS A 302 7.30 22.09 5.88
CA HIS A 302 6.45 22.84 4.98
C HIS A 302 5.50 21.97 4.16
N HIS A 303 4.28 22.49 3.95
CA HIS A 303 3.32 21.96 2.98
C HIS A 303 3.56 22.66 1.65
N TRP A 304 3.68 21.90 0.56
CA TRP A 304 3.87 22.41 -0.80
C TRP A 304 2.63 22.12 -1.63
N ILE A 305 2.16 23.11 -2.40
CA ILE A 305 0.96 22.98 -3.23
C ILE A 305 1.38 22.87 -4.69
N SER A 306 1.08 21.74 -5.33
CA SER A 306 1.51 21.44 -6.71
C SER A 306 0.40 21.59 -7.75
N LYS A 307 -0.80 20.99 -7.60
CA LYS A 307 -1.91 21.07 -8.59
C LYS A 307 -3.32 20.89 -7.99
N ILE A 308 -4.35 21.20 -8.78
CA ILE A 308 -5.79 20.92 -8.52
C ILE A 308 -6.10 19.44 -8.82
N HIS A 309 -6.96 18.81 -7.99
CA HIS A 309 -7.59 17.52 -8.24
C HIS A 309 -9.10 17.61 -8.55
N VAL A 310 -9.62 18.80 -8.86
CA VAL A 310 -11.00 18.96 -9.35
C VAL A 310 -11.07 18.45 -10.78
N ALA A 311 -11.58 17.23 -10.93
CA ALA A 311 -12.08 16.74 -12.21
C ALA A 311 -13.09 17.76 -12.75
N PRO A 312 -13.01 18.16 -14.03
CA PRO A 312 -14.00 19.06 -14.60
C PRO A 312 -15.41 18.47 -14.45
N PRO A 313 -16.46 19.30 -14.27
CA PRO A 313 -17.85 18.85 -14.12
C PRO A 313 -18.46 18.45 -15.47
N PHE A 314 -17.67 17.78 -16.31
CA PHE A 314 -18.04 17.28 -17.62
C PHE A 314 -17.11 16.13 -17.99
N THR A 315 -17.63 15.19 -18.79
CA THR A 315 -16.83 14.06 -19.27
C THR A 315 -16.02 14.44 -20.52
N PRO A 316 -14.96 13.69 -20.88
CA PRO A 316 -14.28 13.87 -22.16
C PRO A 316 -15.23 13.81 -23.36
N GLU A 317 -16.27 12.97 -23.31
CA GLU A 317 -17.29 12.85 -24.36
C GLU A 317 -18.13 14.12 -24.48
N GLU A 318 -18.60 14.68 -23.35
CA GLU A 318 -19.34 15.94 -23.35
C GLU A 318 -18.48 17.10 -23.89
N PHE A 319 -17.19 17.11 -23.54
CA PHE A 319 -16.23 18.09 -24.03
C PHE A 319 -16.03 17.97 -25.54
N VAL A 320 -15.79 16.76 -26.05
CA VAL A 320 -15.60 16.48 -27.48
C VAL A 320 -16.86 16.81 -28.28
N LYS A 321 -18.05 16.41 -27.80
CA LYS A 321 -19.34 16.76 -28.40
C LYS A 321 -19.54 18.28 -28.47
N GLY A 322 -19.19 18.97 -27.38
CA GLY A 322 -19.20 20.44 -27.31
C GLY A 322 -18.23 21.09 -28.29
N LEU A 323 -17.06 20.50 -28.53
CA LEU A 323 -16.07 20.98 -29.50
C LEU A 323 -16.52 20.77 -30.94
N LEU A 324 -17.00 19.58 -31.26
CA LEU A 324 -17.36 19.18 -32.63
C LEU A 324 -18.61 19.89 -33.15
N ARG A 325 -19.51 20.37 -32.29
CA ARG A 325 -20.69 21.15 -32.73
C ARG A 325 -20.35 22.44 -33.48
N TYR A 326 -19.13 22.98 -33.31
CA TYR A 326 -18.67 24.19 -34.00
C TYR A 326 -17.88 23.90 -35.27
N LYS A 327 -17.72 22.62 -35.62
CA LYS A 327 -17.07 22.21 -36.85
C LYS A 327 -18.03 22.49 -38.01
N THR A 328 -17.65 23.44 -38.87
CA THR A 328 -18.50 23.97 -39.95
C THR A 328 -18.24 23.31 -41.30
N ARG A 329 -17.24 22.44 -41.42
CA ARG A 329 -16.85 21.74 -42.66
C ARG A 329 -16.42 20.31 -42.36
N GLU A 330 -16.61 19.41 -43.32
CA GLU A 330 -16.01 18.08 -43.30
C GLU A 330 -14.46 18.19 -43.33
N GLY A 331 -13.76 17.31 -42.61
CA GLY A 331 -12.30 17.31 -42.47
C GLY A 331 -11.79 17.89 -41.15
N GLN A 332 -10.49 18.14 -41.03
CA GLN A 332 -9.90 18.60 -39.76
C GLN A 332 -10.17 20.07 -39.45
N ALA A 333 -10.30 20.41 -38.17
CA ALA A 333 -10.45 21.78 -37.69
C ALA A 333 -9.44 22.14 -36.60
N GLY A 334 -8.97 23.40 -36.58
CA GLY A 334 -8.02 23.87 -35.58
C GLY A 334 -8.62 23.92 -34.18
N PHE A 335 -8.03 23.18 -33.23
CA PHE A 335 -8.51 23.06 -31.86
C PHE A 335 -8.70 24.42 -31.17
N ASN A 336 -7.72 25.32 -31.25
CA ASN A 336 -7.77 26.61 -30.56
C ASN A 336 -8.97 27.46 -30.99
N PHE A 337 -9.36 27.38 -32.26
CA PHE A 337 -10.51 28.10 -32.80
C PHE A 337 -11.83 27.53 -32.24
N LEU A 338 -11.98 26.21 -32.29
CA LEU A 338 -13.18 25.53 -31.78
C LEU A 338 -13.29 25.70 -30.25
N TYR A 339 -12.18 25.52 -29.54
CA TYR A 339 -12.11 25.67 -28.10
C TYR A 339 -12.47 27.10 -27.66
N GLY A 340 -11.97 28.12 -28.37
CA GLY A 340 -12.31 29.52 -28.12
C GLY A 340 -13.81 29.81 -28.25
N ARG A 341 -14.50 29.19 -29.21
CA ARG A 341 -15.97 29.29 -29.34
C ARG A 341 -16.69 28.53 -28.22
N LEU A 342 -16.24 27.30 -27.94
CA LEU A 342 -16.81 26.45 -26.89
C LEU A 342 -16.84 27.14 -25.53
N ILE A 343 -15.72 27.74 -25.10
CA ILE A 343 -15.63 28.39 -23.78
C ILE A 343 -16.35 29.73 -23.72
N LYS A 344 -16.58 30.38 -24.86
CA LYS A 344 -17.35 31.63 -24.93
C LYS A 344 -18.83 31.38 -24.68
N GLU A 345 -19.37 30.29 -25.22
CA GLU A 345 -20.78 29.93 -25.06
C GLU A 345 -21.05 29.05 -23.83
N ASN A 346 -20.11 28.16 -23.50
CA ASN A 346 -20.20 27.27 -22.35
C ASN A 346 -18.95 27.41 -21.46
N PRO A 347 -18.92 28.40 -20.56
CA PRO A 347 -17.80 28.64 -19.65
C PRO A 347 -17.43 27.44 -18.77
N LYS A 348 -18.35 26.48 -18.58
CA LYS A 348 -18.06 25.22 -17.88
C LYS A 348 -16.89 24.45 -18.49
N PHE A 349 -16.63 24.56 -19.79
CA PHE A 349 -15.52 23.87 -20.47
C PHE A 349 -14.18 24.64 -20.41
N LYS A 350 -14.10 25.72 -19.62
CA LYS A 350 -12.88 26.52 -19.49
C LYS A 350 -11.85 25.82 -18.60
N LEU A 351 -11.18 24.82 -19.17
CA LEU A 351 -10.08 24.02 -18.59
C LEU A 351 -9.07 24.80 -17.72
N PRO A 352 -8.63 26.03 -18.07
CA PRO A 352 -7.77 26.81 -17.18
C PRO A 352 -8.38 27.14 -15.81
N HIS A 353 -9.71 27.21 -15.67
CA HIS A 353 -10.37 27.36 -14.36
C HIS A 353 -10.14 26.16 -13.44
N TYR A 354 -9.88 24.99 -14.02
CA TYR A 354 -9.56 23.76 -13.30
C TYR A 354 -8.05 23.52 -13.22
N GLY A 355 -7.22 24.49 -13.63
CA GLY A 355 -5.76 24.34 -13.69
C GLY A 355 -5.28 23.38 -14.77
N ILE A 356 -6.13 23.06 -15.76
CA ILE A 356 -5.82 22.12 -16.83
C ILE A 356 -5.45 22.87 -18.10
N LYS A 357 -4.33 22.48 -18.73
CA LYS A 357 -3.92 23.02 -20.02
C LYS A 357 -4.80 22.43 -21.13
N PRO A 358 -5.47 23.26 -21.96
CA PRO A 358 -6.41 22.76 -22.97
C PRO A 358 -5.83 21.73 -23.94
N SER A 359 -4.58 21.95 -24.39
CA SER A 359 -3.90 21.01 -25.30
C SER A 359 -3.60 19.67 -24.63
N SER A 360 -3.23 19.67 -23.34
CA SER A 360 -2.93 18.45 -22.60
C SER A 360 -4.18 17.62 -22.40
N TYR A 361 -5.29 18.24 -21.96
CA TYR A 361 -6.57 17.55 -21.80
C TYR A 361 -7.05 16.90 -23.10
N LEU A 362 -6.91 17.61 -24.23
CA LEU A 362 -7.26 17.08 -25.53
C LEU A 362 -6.44 15.82 -25.89
N GLN A 363 -5.13 15.84 -25.63
CA GLN A 363 -4.24 14.73 -25.99
C GLN A 363 -4.31 13.56 -25.00
N GLU A 364 -4.46 13.84 -23.72
CA GLU A 364 -4.42 12.85 -22.64
C GLU A 364 -5.79 12.20 -22.44
N GLU A 365 -6.86 13.01 -22.44
CA GLU A 365 -8.21 12.53 -22.05
C GLU A 365 -9.14 12.32 -23.25
N CYS A 366 -8.88 12.97 -24.40
CA CYS A 366 -9.78 12.93 -25.56
C CYS A 366 -9.21 12.20 -26.78
N SER A 367 -7.98 11.67 -26.71
CA SER A 367 -7.30 11.03 -27.86
C SER A 367 -7.93 9.71 -28.30
N SER A 368 -8.72 9.06 -27.44
CA SER A 368 -9.54 7.90 -27.81
C SER A 368 -10.83 8.26 -28.56
N LEU A 369 -11.23 9.54 -28.54
CA LEU A 369 -12.47 10.05 -29.11
C LEU A 369 -12.23 10.88 -30.38
N LEU A 370 -10.99 11.33 -30.60
CA LEU A 370 -10.60 12.23 -31.68
C LEU A 370 -9.30 11.78 -32.33
N SER A 371 -9.22 11.92 -33.65
CA SER A 371 -7.94 11.97 -34.34
C SER A 371 -7.31 13.35 -34.14
N ILE A 372 -6.11 13.39 -33.55
CA ILE A 372 -5.42 14.65 -33.22
C ILE A 372 -4.11 14.72 -34.02
N GLU A 373 -4.02 15.68 -34.93
CA GLU A 373 -2.83 15.96 -35.72
C GLU A 373 -2.14 17.24 -35.24
N LYS A 374 -0.82 17.19 -35.03
CA LYS A 374 -0.01 18.38 -34.70
C LYS A 374 0.63 18.94 -35.95
N ARG A 375 0.18 20.10 -36.41
CA ARG A 375 0.72 20.78 -37.61
C ARG A 375 1.66 21.91 -37.23
N MET A 376 2.86 21.91 -37.80
CA MET A 376 3.83 22.99 -37.63
C MET A 376 3.43 24.21 -38.48
N HIS A 377 3.56 25.41 -37.93
CA HIS A 377 3.45 26.64 -38.70
C HIS A 377 4.71 26.85 -39.54
N LYS A 378 4.62 27.70 -40.58
CA LYS A 378 5.73 28.01 -41.51
C LYS A 378 7.02 28.50 -40.82
N ASN A 379 6.91 29.00 -39.59
CA ASN A 379 8.04 29.46 -38.78
C ASN A 379 8.76 28.35 -38.01
N GLY A 380 8.28 27.09 -38.03
CA GLY A 380 8.89 25.93 -37.39
C GLY A 380 8.86 25.91 -35.86
N THR A 381 8.53 27.03 -35.21
CA THR A 381 8.60 27.20 -33.75
C THR A 381 7.26 27.00 -33.04
N THR A 382 6.15 27.10 -33.78
CA THR A 382 4.80 26.97 -33.22
C THR A 382 4.03 25.87 -33.93
N SER A 383 3.16 25.18 -33.21
CA SER A 383 2.29 24.15 -33.77
C SER A 383 0.84 24.37 -33.38
N THR A 384 -0.08 24.09 -34.28
CA THR A 384 -1.51 24.00 -34.01
C THR A 384 -1.96 22.55 -33.94
N LEU A 385 -2.81 22.24 -32.97
CA LEU A 385 -3.51 20.95 -32.91
C LEU A 385 -4.75 21.04 -33.81
N TRP A 386 -4.88 20.07 -34.69
CA TRP A 386 -6.00 19.88 -35.59
C TRP A 386 -6.72 18.61 -35.17
N ILE A 387 -8.05 18.68 -35.11
CA ILE A 387 -8.88 17.57 -34.67
C ILE A 387 -9.85 17.13 -35.74
N GLU A 388 -10.07 15.83 -35.80
CA GLU A 388 -11.08 15.18 -36.61
C GLU A 388 -11.79 14.10 -35.79
N GLU A 389 -13.05 13.86 -36.13
CA GLU A 389 -13.87 12.83 -35.51
C GLU A 389 -13.32 11.46 -35.90
N ASP A 390 -13.02 10.61 -34.92
CA ASP A 390 -12.58 9.25 -35.22
C ASP A 390 -13.80 8.41 -35.60
N ARG A 391 -13.98 8.17 -36.91
CA ARG A 391 -15.04 7.32 -37.47
C ARG A 391 -14.99 5.86 -36.99
N LYS A 392 -13.98 5.47 -36.22
CA LYS A 392 -13.89 4.14 -35.57
C LYS A 392 -14.60 4.08 -34.21
N CYS A 393 -15.05 5.21 -33.67
CA CYS A 393 -15.79 5.25 -32.41
C CYS A 393 -17.23 4.75 -32.63
N SER A 394 -17.58 3.62 -32.01
CA SER A 394 -18.91 2.98 -32.06
C SER A 394 -20.07 3.86 -31.56
N PHE A 395 -19.76 5.03 -31.02
CA PHE A 395 -20.73 5.94 -30.41
C PHE A 395 -21.39 6.90 -31.43
N CYS A 396 -20.84 7.08 -32.62
CA CYS A 396 -21.37 8.06 -33.60
C CYS A 396 -22.36 7.47 -34.62
N ASN A 397 -22.73 6.19 -34.48
CA ASN A 397 -23.67 5.51 -35.39
C ASN A 397 -25.14 5.97 -35.26
N GLU A 398 -25.46 6.96 -34.43
CA GLU A 398 -26.82 7.53 -34.34
C GLU A 398 -27.16 8.49 -35.49
N LEU A 399 -26.22 8.84 -36.37
CA LEU A 399 -26.50 9.56 -37.62
C LEU A 399 -26.40 8.58 -38.79
N GLY A 400 -27.46 7.78 -38.95
CA GLY A 400 -27.48 6.62 -39.83
C GLY A 400 -27.06 6.89 -41.26
N HIS A 401 -26.34 5.92 -41.85
CA HIS A 401 -26.52 5.41 -43.20
C HIS A 401 -25.68 4.13 -43.40
N HIS A 402 -26.30 3.15 -44.08
CA HIS A 402 -25.79 1.90 -44.69
C HIS A 402 -25.30 0.73 -43.80
N ILE A 403 -26.16 -0.29 -43.72
CA ILE A 403 -26.02 -1.56 -42.99
C ILE A 403 -24.99 -2.52 -43.65
N ASP A 404 -24.72 -2.38 -44.96
CA ASP A 404 -23.88 -3.35 -45.70
C ASP A 404 -22.37 -3.24 -45.41
N ASP A 405 -21.88 -2.07 -44.98
CA ASP A 405 -20.46 -1.89 -44.63
C ASP A 405 -20.13 -2.44 -43.22
N CYS A 406 -21.12 -2.51 -42.33
CA CYS A 406 -20.96 -3.06 -40.98
C CYS A 406 -20.60 -4.55 -40.99
N GLU A 407 -21.14 -5.33 -41.93
CA GLU A 407 -20.88 -6.76 -41.99
C GLU A 407 -19.47 -7.08 -42.51
N ARG A 408 -18.95 -6.28 -43.45
CA ARG A 408 -17.55 -6.36 -43.90
C ARG A 408 -16.58 -5.91 -42.83
N LEU A 409 -16.90 -4.84 -42.09
CA LEU A 409 -16.05 -4.34 -41.01
C LEU A 409 -16.03 -5.30 -39.81
N ALA A 410 -17.15 -5.95 -39.47
CA ALA A 410 -17.19 -6.99 -38.44
C ALA A 410 -16.30 -8.19 -38.78
N LYS A 411 -16.34 -8.66 -40.04
CA LYS A 411 -15.47 -9.74 -40.53
C LYS A 411 -13.99 -9.34 -40.51
N ARG A 412 -13.67 -8.09 -40.87
CA ARG A 412 -12.29 -7.58 -40.84
C ARG A 412 -11.78 -7.37 -39.40
N LYS A 413 -12.66 -6.96 -38.47
CA LYS A 413 -12.36 -6.84 -37.03
C LYS A 413 -12.06 -8.21 -36.40
N ALA A 414 -12.87 -9.23 -36.71
CA ALA A 414 -12.61 -10.59 -36.25
C ALA A 414 -11.25 -11.13 -36.73
N SER A 415 -10.89 -10.85 -37.99
CA SER A 415 -9.57 -11.23 -38.55
C SER A 415 -8.41 -10.52 -37.86
N LEU A 416 -8.54 -9.21 -37.57
CA LEU A 416 -7.50 -8.44 -36.90
C LEU A 416 -7.37 -8.80 -35.42
N GLU A 417 -8.47 -9.16 -34.75
CA GLU A 417 -8.46 -9.65 -33.37
C GLU A 417 -7.76 -11.02 -33.27
N ASP A 418 -7.94 -11.89 -34.25
CA ASP A 418 -7.22 -13.17 -34.31
C ASP A 418 -5.72 -12.98 -34.61
N GLU A 419 -5.36 -12.04 -35.49
CA GLU A 419 -3.94 -11.67 -35.71
C GLU A 419 -3.30 -11.06 -34.47
N SER A 420 -4.01 -10.19 -33.75
CA SER A 420 -3.54 -9.63 -32.47
C SER A 420 -3.35 -10.72 -31.42
N ARG A 421 -4.31 -11.64 -31.27
CA ARG A 421 -4.20 -12.78 -30.34
C ARG A 421 -3.03 -13.70 -30.69
N LYS A 422 -2.72 -13.85 -31.98
CA LYS A 422 -1.55 -14.63 -32.43
C LYS A 422 -0.24 -13.91 -32.07
N ALA A 423 -0.16 -12.61 -32.30
CA ALA A 423 0.99 -11.80 -31.93
C ALA A 423 1.22 -11.77 -30.40
N ASP A 424 0.15 -11.67 -29.62
CA ASP A 424 0.22 -11.70 -28.15
C ASP A 424 0.72 -13.06 -27.64
N ARG A 425 0.28 -14.18 -28.23
CA ARG A 425 0.80 -15.52 -27.90
C ARG A 425 2.27 -15.68 -28.28
N GLU A 426 2.69 -15.16 -29.42
CA GLU A 426 4.10 -15.19 -29.84
C GLU A 426 4.99 -14.34 -28.91
N ALA A 427 4.50 -13.19 -28.45
CA ALA A 427 5.16 -12.36 -27.47
C ALA A 427 5.27 -13.05 -26.09
N GLU A 428 4.21 -13.71 -25.63
CA GLU A 428 4.25 -14.51 -24.40
C GLU A 428 5.27 -15.66 -24.46
N ILE A 429 5.35 -16.36 -25.59
CA ILE A 429 6.33 -17.43 -25.81
C ILE A 429 7.77 -16.88 -25.77
N LEU A 430 8.02 -15.74 -26.40
CA LEU A 430 9.33 -15.07 -26.37
C LEU A 430 9.71 -14.60 -24.95
N LEU A 431 8.76 -14.02 -24.21
CA LEU A 431 8.98 -13.58 -22.82
C LEU A 431 9.22 -14.77 -21.87
N ALA A 432 8.50 -15.87 -22.06
CA ALA A 432 8.71 -17.10 -21.30
C ALA A 432 10.09 -17.73 -21.57
N GLY A 433 10.58 -17.65 -22.82
CA GLY A 433 11.92 -18.08 -23.21
C GLY A 433 13.02 -17.25 -22.53
N LEU A 434 12.90 -15.92 -22.52
CA LEU A 434 13.86 -15.02 -21.86
C LEU A 434 13.87 -15.19 -20.33
N GLY A 435 12.73 -15.49 -19.72
CA GLY A 435 12.61 -15.78 -18.29
C GLY A 435 13.42 -17.02 -17.86
N LYS A 436 13.35 -18.11 -18.63
CA LYS A 436 14.12 -19.34 -18.35
C LYS A 436 15.63 -19.12 -18.45
N VAL A 437 16.10 -18.42 -19.48
CA VAL A 437 17.53 -18.11 -19.66
C VAL A 437 18.08 -17.26 -18.49
N GLY A 438 17.27 -16.33 -17.96
CA GLY A 438 17.63 -15.53 -16.79
C GLY A 438 17.71 -16.31 -15.48
N GLU A 439 16.83 -17.29 -15.28
CA GLU A 439 16.84 -18.16 -14.09
C GLU A 439 18.01 -19.15 -14.10
N ASP A 440 18.32 -19.73 -15.27
CA ASP A 440 19.40 -20.70 -15.39
C ASP A 440 20.78 -20.05 -15.18
N LYS A 441 20.97 -18.82 -15.68
CA LYS A 441 22.18 -18.02 -15.39
C LYS A 441 22.32 -17.70 -13.89
N LYS A 442 21.23 -17.31 -13.22
CA LYS A 442 21.26 -17.02 -11.77
C LYS A 442 21.59 -18.25 -10.93
N LYS A 443 21.03 -19.42 -11.29
CA LYS A 443 21.36 -20.70 -10.61
C LYS A 443 22.82 -21.10 -10.80
N ALA A 444 23.38 -20.89 -12.00
CA ALA A 444 24.78 -21.16 -12.26
C ALA A 444 25.71 -20.27 -11.41
N THR A 445 25.48 -18.95 -11.39
CA THR A 445 26.26 -18.01 -10.57
C THR A 445 26.16 -18.32 -9.08
N GLN A 446 24.98 -18.68 -8.58
CA GLN A 446 24.79 -19.04 -7.18
C GLN A 446 25.56 -20.31 -6.80
N LYS A 447 25.56 -21.34 -7.65
CA LYS A 447 26.29 -22.58 -7.38
C LYS A 447 27.80 -22.36 -7.30
N GLU A 448 28.35 -21.57 -8.21
CA GLU A 448 29.75 -21.17 -8.20
C GLU A 448 30.11 -20.34 -6.95
N GLY A 449 29.26 -19.38 -6.59
CA GLY A 449 29.42 -18.58 -5.38
C GLY A 449 29.40 -19.39 -4.08
N ILE A 450 28.57 -20.44 -4.01
CA ILE A 450 28.55 -21.37 -2.87
C ILE A 450 29.86 -22.14 -2.78
N SER A 451 30.36 -22.68 -3.91
CA SER A 451 31.63 -23.41 -3.94
C SER A 451 32.81 -22.55 -3.51
N GLU A 452 32.91 -21.32 -3.99
CA GLU A 452 33.98 -20.39 -3.59
C GLU A 452 33.88 -20.00 -2.11
N PHE A 453 32.66 -19.72 -1.62
CA PHE A 453 32.44 -19.47 -0.20
C PHE A 453 32.92 -20.64 0.66
N LYS A 454 32.62 -21.88 0.26
CA LYS A 454 33.07 -23.07 0.98
C LYS A 454 34.60 -23.15 1.06
N LEU A 455 35.27 -23.00 -0.08
CA LEU A 455 36.73 -23.06 -0.16
C LEU A 455 37.40 -22.03 0.77
N ILE A 456 36.89 -20.78 0.77
CA ILE A 456 37.42 -19.72 1.64
C ILE A 456 37.27 -20.09 3.12
N ILE A 457 36.11 -20.60 3.52
CA ILE A 457 35.84 -20.98 4.91
C ILE A 457 36.75 -22.14 5.34
N GLU A 458 36.89 -23.17 4.52
CA GLU A 458 37.77 -24.30 4.83
C GLU A 458 39.23 -23.89 4.95
N GLU A 459 39.74 -23.05 4.03
CA GLU A 459 41.09 -22.51 4.12
C GLU A 459 41.29 -21.76 5.44
N ILE A 460 40.37 -20.88 5.81
CA ILE A 460 40.48 -20.11 7.07
C ILE A 460 40.51 -21.03 8.29
N ILE A 461 39.73 -22.11 8.28
CA ILE A 461 39.71 -23.08 9.39
C ILE A 461 41.00 -23.92 9.39
N ARG A 462 41.48 -24.39 8.22
CA ARG A 462 42.77 -25.11 8.09
C ARG A 462 43.95 -24.26 8.55
N ASP A 463 43.91 -22.94 8.30
CA ASP A 463 44.89 -21.95 8.76
C ASP A 463 44.73 -21.60 10.25
N SER A 464 43.80 -22.25 10.98
CA SER A 464 43.71 -22.10 12.43
C SER A 464 44.75 -22.97 13.11
N GLU A 465 45.57 -22.35 13.97
CA GLU A 465 46.51 -23.03 14.85
C GLU A 465 45.80 -23.84 15.95
N GLN A 466 44.56 -23.47 16.27
CA GLN A 466 43.77 -24.14 17.30
C GLN A 466 43.26 -25.48 16.78
N LYS A 467 43.45 -26.52 17.59
CA LYS A 467 42.94 -27.88 17.33
C LYS A 467 42.13 -28.39 18.50
N THR A 468 41.12 -29.19 18.21
CA THR A 468 40.40 -30.01 19.20
C THR A 468 41.30 -31.13 19.73
N ALA A 469 40.87 -31.81 20.80
CA ALA A 469 41.63 -32.92 21.40
C ALA A 469 41.87 -34.11 20.44
N ASP A 470 40.96 -34.34 19.50
CA ASP A 470 41.09 -35.34 18.43
C ASP A 470 41.89 -34.80 17.22
N GLY A 471 42.40 -33.58 17.29
CA GLY A 471 43.28 -32.96 16.29
C GLY A 471 42.56 -32.42 15.05
N ARG A 472 41.28 -32.05 15.15
CA ARG A 472 40.55 -31.31 14.10
C ARG A 472 40.80 -29.82 14.26
N HIS A 473 40.80 -29.07 13.16
CA HIS A 473 40.96 -27.62 13.20
C HIS A 473 39.70 -26.96 13.76
N ILE A 474 39.87 -26.02 14.70
CA ILE A 474 38.79 -25.29 15.34
C ILE A 474 39.04 -23.79 15.28
N ILE A 475 37.99 -23.00 15.12
CA ILE A 475 38.08 -21.54 15.16
C ILE A 475 36.82 -20.96 15.81
N THR A 476 36.96 -19.85 16.54
CA THR A 476 35.78 -19.12 17.04
C THR A 476 34.99 -18.51 15.87
N ILE A 477 33.66 -18.46 15.98
CA ILE A 477 32.80 -17.85 14.95
C ILE A 477 33.19 -16.38 14.70
N SER A 478 33.59 -15.65 15.75
CA SER A 478 34.04 -14.27 15.64
C SER A 478 35.33 -14.14 14.83
N ALA A 479 36.36 -14.95 15.14
CA ALA A 479 37.62 -14.94 14.41
C ALA A 479 37.43 -15.38 12.94
N LEU A 480 36.58 -16.37 12.70
CA LEU A 480 36.21 -16.80 11.34
C LEU A 480 35.59 -15.66 10.54
N GLY A 481 34.64 -14.91 11.13
CA GLY A 481 34.02 -13.76 10.46
C GLY A 481 35.01 -12.63 10.14
N GLN A 482 35.96 -12.36 11.03
CA GLN A 482 37.01 -11.37 10.80
C GLN A 482 37.99 -11.79 9.70
N ARG A 483 38.50 -13.04 9.76
CA ARG A 483 39.40 -13.59 8.74
C ARG A 483 38.74 -13.67 7.37
N PHE A 484 37.46 -14.07 7.32
CA PHE A 484 36.67 -14.06 6.09
C PHE A 484 36.57 -12.66 5.48
N SER A 485 36.24 -11.65 6.30
CA SER A 485 36.12 -10.27 5.84
C SER A 485 37.44 -9.76 5.25
N LYS A 486 38.58 -10.06 5.90
CA LYS A 486 39.91 -9.72 5.39
C LYS A 486 40.25 -10.43 4.08
N ARG A 487 39.96 -11.73 3.97
CA ARG A 487 40.24 -12.52 2.76
C ARG A 487 39.44 -12.01 1.57
N VAL A 488 38.16 -11.73 1.77
CA VAL A 488 37.28 -11.15 0.74
C VAL A 488 37.71 -9.74 0.34
N GLN A 489 38.23 -8.93 1.27
CA GLN A 489 38.80 -7.63 0.94
C GLN A 489 40.08 -7.75 0.11
N ALA A 490 40.93 -8.73 0.41
CA ALA A 490 42.13 -9.01 -0.36
C ALA A 490 41.83 -9.47 -1.81
N THR A 491 40.65 -10.05 -2.06
CA THR A 491 40.20 -10.43 -3.41
C THR A 491 39.47 -9.30 -4.15
N GLY A 492 39.46 -8.08 -3.59
CA GLY A 492 38.97 -6.87 -4.28
C GLY A 492 37.54 -6.44 -3.95
N PHE A 493 36.84 -7.13 -3.06
CA PHE A 493 35.51 -6.73 -2.62
C PHE A 493 35.58 -5.75 -1.45
N GLY A 494 34.76 -4.70 -1.42
CA GLY A 494 34.79 -3.72 -0.33
C GLY A 494 34.37 -4.31 1.02
N ASN A 495 33.45 -5.28 1.01
CA ASN A 495 32.99 -5.97 2.21
C ASN A 495 32.27 -7.29 1.90
N LYS A 496 31.95 -8.06 2.95
CA LYS A 496 31.17 -9.31 2.88
C LYS A 496 29.84 -9.18 2.12
N LYS A 497 29.12 -8.07 2.31
CA LYS A 497 27.79 -7.86 1.71
C LYS A 497 27.91 -7.76 0.18
N GLU A 498 28.90 -7.02 -0.27
CA GLU A 498 29.23 -6.88 -1.70
C GLU A 498 29.64 -8.22 -2.31
N TYR A 499 30.53 -8.97 -1.63
CA TYR A 499 30.92 -10.31 -2.07
C TYR A 499 29.73 -11.25 -2.21
N PHE A 500 28.86 -11.34 -1.19
CA PHE A 500 27.65 -12.16 -1.27
C PHE A 500 26.75 -11.75 -2.43
N GLN A 501 26.53 -10.45 -2.63
CA GLN A 501 25.71 -9.96 -3.73
C GLN A 501 26.29 -10.32 -5.11
N GLN A 502 27.60 -10.13 -5.32
CA GLN A 502 28.25 -10.41 -6.60
C GLN A 502 28.33 -11.92 -6.90
N LYS A 503 28.42 -12.76 -5.86
CA LYS A 503 28.47 -14.23 -5.98
C LYS A 503 27.08 -14.90 -5.96
N GLY A 504 25.99 -14.13 -6.06
CA GLY A 504 24.64 -14.68 -6.09
C GLY A 504 24.18 -15.31 -4.75
N LEU A 505 24.83 -14.95 -3.64
CA LEU A 505 24.46 -15.32 -2.28
C LEU A 505 23.60 -14.23 -1.62
N ASP A 506 22.89 -14.55 -0.53
CA ASP A 506 22.05 -13.55 0.15
C ASP A 506 22.93 -12.56 0.96
N PRO A 507 22.98 -11.27 0.58
CA PRO A 507 23.85 -10.26 1.19
C PRO A 507 23.49 -9.94 2.65
N SER A 508 22.30 -10.31 3.11
CA SER A 508 21.85 -10.10 4.48
C SER A 508 22.29 -11.20 5.45
N MET A 509 22.77 -12.33 4.95
CA MET A 509 23.16 -13.46 5.79
C MET A 509 24.38 -13.15 6.66
N SER A 510 24.37 -13.59 7.91
CA SER A 510 25.59 -13.66 8.73
C SER A 510 26.46 -14.82 8.28
N ILE A 511 27.76 -14.81 8.62
CA ILE A 511 28.69 -15.90 8.30
C ILE A 511 28.19 -17.23 8.89
N SER A 512 27.75 -17.23 10.15
CA SER A 512 27.20 -18.44 10.78
C SER A 512 25.96 -18.98 10.05
N LYS A 513 25.07 -18.10 9.59
CA LYS A 513 23.90 -18.51 8.78
C LYS A 513 24.32 -19.07 7.43
N ALA A 514 25.32 -18.46 6.79
CA ALA A 514 25.83 -18.93 5.50
C ALA A 514 26.49 -20.31 5.63
N ILE A 515 27.26 -20.52 6.70
CA ILE A 515 27.86 -21.84 6.99
C ILE A 515 26.76 -22.88 7.21
N HIS A 516 25.76 -22.59 8.06
CA HIS A 516 24.63 -23.51 8.26
C HIS A 516 23.83 -23.82 6.99
N ALA A 517 23.75 -22.88 6.06
CA ALA A 517 22.98 -23.06 4.83
C ALA A 517 23.74 -23.83 3.76
N TYR A 518 25.07 -23.72 3.74
CA TYR A 518 25.89 -24.20 2.62
C TYR A 518 26.73 -25.42 2.98
N PHE A 519 27.11 -25.62 4.24
CA PHE A 519 27.84 -26.81 4.68
C PHE A 519 26.91 -27.87 5.26
N SER A 520 27.25 -29.14 5.04
CA SER A 520 26.66 -30.26 5.76
C SER A 520 27.27 -30.42 7.15
N GLU A 521 26.57 -31.12 8.04
CA GLU A 521 27.11 -31.50 9.36
C GLU A 521 28.32 -32.45 9.25
N GLU A 522 28.48 -33.13 8.11
CA GLU A 522 29.64 -33.96 7.82
C GLU A 522 30.87 -33.13 7.48
N GLU A 523 30.71 -31.97 6.84
CA GLU A 523 31.81 -31.07 6.49
C GLU A 523 32.23 -30.20 7.69
N ILE A 524 31.26 -29.62 8.41
CA ILE A 524 31.51 -28.67 9.49
C ILE A 524 30.59 -28.93 10.70
N GLU A 525 31.18 -28.92 11.90
CA GLU A 525 30.46 -29.03 13.17
C GLU A 525 30.48 -27.69 13.94
N PHE A 526 29.33 -27.27 14.46
CA PHE A 526 29.23 -26.12 15.36
C PHE A 526 29.29 -26.56 16.83
N VAL A 527 30.39 -26.20 17.51
CA VAL A 527 30.60 -26.56 18.93
C VAL A 527 30.51 -25.34 19.83
N GLY A 528 30.12 -25.55 21.09
CA GLY A 528 30.01 -24.48 22.06
C GLY A 528 29.43 -24.92 23.39
N GLU A 529 29.18 -23.95 24.27
CA GLU A 529 28.77 -24.22 25.64
C GLU A 529 27.29 -24.57 25.72
N ARG A 530 26.94 -25.54 26.58
CA ARG A 530 25.55 -25.86 26.90
C ARG A 530 25.05 -24.90 27.97
N ILE A 531 24.06 -24.09 27.61
CA ILE A 531 23.42 -23.12 28.48
C ILE A 531 22.04 -23.63 28.89
N TRP A 532 21.73 -23.62 30.18
CA TRP A 532 20.40 -23.95 30.70
C TRP A 532 19.43 -22.77 30.49
N THR A 533 18.31 -22.99 29.80
CA THR A 533 17.32 -21.94 29.49
C THR A 533 16.15 -21.87 30.48
N GLY A 534 16.23 -22.62 31.59
CA GLY A 534 15.12 -22.78 32.54
C GLY A 534 14.15 -23.92 32.20
N SER A 535 14.17 -24.43 30.96
CA SER A 535 13.31 -25.55 30.53
C SER A 535 14.06 -26.66 29.79
N HIS A 536 15.17 -26.33 29.11
CA HIS A 536 16.04 -27.27 28.40
C HIS A 536 17.45 -26.69 28.26
N PHE A 537 18.45 -27.55 28.00
CA PHE A 537 19.78 -27.09 27.60
C PHE A 537 19.78 -26.69 26.12
N LYS A 538 20.39 -25.55 25.81
CA LYS A 538 20.64 -25.08 24.45
C LYS A 538 22.14 -24.89 24.26
N THR A 539 22.68 -25.37 23.14
CA THR A 539 24.08 -25.12 22.78
C THR A 539 24.21 -23.68 22.25
N ASN A 540 25.05 -22.89 22.87
CA ASN A 540 25.49 -21.60 22.34
C ASN A 540 26.73 -21.84 21.49
N HIS A 541 26.55 -21.93 20.17
CA HIS A 541 27.65 -22.19 19.26
C HIS A 541 28.64 -21.03 19.29
N THR A 542 29.86 -21.31 19.75
CA THR A 542 30.94 -20.32 19.87
C THR A 542 32.07 -20.61 18.88
N HIS A 543 32.19 -21.85 18.42
CA HIS A 543 33.25 -22.31 17.53
C HIS A 543 32.70 -23.13 16.36
N VAL A 544 33.55 -23.28 15.36
CA VAL A 544 33.34 -24.08 14.16
C VAL A 544 34.52 -25.02 14.03
N VAL A 545 34.24 -26.31 13.80
CA VAL A 545 35.24 -27.37 13.63
C VAL A 545 35.13 -27.93 12.21
N LEU A 546 36.26 -28.07 11.54
CA LEU A 546 36.33 -28.74 10.24
C LEU A 546 36.47 -30.25 10.46
N ASN A 547 35.55 -31.03 9.92
CA ASN A 547 35.58 -32.48 10.03
C ASN A 547 36.59 -33.09 9.06
N ARG A 548 37.16 -34.25 9.42
CA ARG A 548 38.24 -34.90 8.66
C ARG A 548 37.78 -35.55 7.34
N ARG A 549 36.48 -35.51 7.01
CA ARG A 549 35.94 -36.11 5.78
C ARG A 549 34.75 -35.30 5.27
N GLY A 550 35.06 -34.41 4.33
CA GLY A 550 34.20 -33.94 3.24
C GLY A 550 35.05 -33.98 1.99
#